data_AF-N1ZFF5-F1
#
_entry.id   AF-N1ZFF5-F1
#
_cell.length_a   1.000
_cell.length_b   1.000
_cell.length_c   1.000
_cell.angle_alpha   90.00
_cell.angle_beta   90.00
_cell.angle_gamma   90.00
#
_symmetry.space_group_name_H-M   'P 1'
#
loop_
_entity.id
_entity.type
_entity.pdbx_description
1 polymer ?
#
loop_
_entity_poly.entity_id
_entity_poly.type
_entity_poly.pdbx_seq_one_letter_code
_entity_poly.pdbx_strand_id
1 'polypeptide(L)'
;MKRFLKFVVLFYCMILMENTVYAETEKVIYSDITAYINGLPIPSYNFYGATVVIAKELENYGFDLNYVNEERCLYIEYNPEKEVTANYDPQKENKKIGSVAFPVQATDIYARIGGHSTDGTSYSSNGELIISINELKEQHSCYVTWYEKERKICFDYMPYWKINPNIDYEKEKNENISSFTIEFTKTEQKEINEFGKEQPKFHVDGKNEQYLSFFRIIWCEKTPVRDFSKNWFENGKITIDFCIREDTILKAEQLIQLLNSILTINSEGNVVSENIAAANKHIKVSINGESVSVSAIELRPNFDGYTYYIKLDKEIKNLKEIQSITIECK
;
A
#
# COMPACT_ATOMS: atom_id res chain seq x y z
N MET A 1 -1.03 60.20 50.89
CA MET A 1 -1.37 58.92 50.22
C MET A 1 -1.66 59.01 48.72
N LYS A 2 -2.37 60.02 48.20
CA LYS A 2 -2.71 60.11 46.76
C LYS A 2 -1.51 60.25 45.79
N ARG A 3 -0.37 60.78 46.23
CA ARG A 3 0.87 60.87 45.40
C ARG A 3 1.66 59.56 45.36
N PHE A 4 1.64 58.77 46.44
CA PHE A 4 2.29 57.45 46.48
C PHE A 4 1.51 56.39 45.68
N LEU A 5 0.17 56.48 45.66
CA LEU A 5 -0.67 55.58 44.87
C LEU A 5 -0.40 55.69 43.36
N LYS A 6 -0.06 56.88 42.86
CA LYS A 6 0.27 57.08 41.44
C LYS A 6 1.60 56.43 41.04
N PHE A 7 2.58 56.39 41.94
CA PHE A 7 3.86 55.71 41.68
C PHE A 7 3.74 54.19 41.74
N VAL A 8 2.90 53.65 42.64
CA VAL A 8 2.63 52.20 42.71
C VAL A 8 1.87 51.70 41.47
N VAL A 9 0.93 52.49 40.94
CA VAL A 9 0.22 52.15 39.69
C VAL A 9 1.15 52.21 38.47
N LEU A 10 2.07 53.19 38.40
CA LEU A 10 3.04 53.28 37.30
C LEU A 10 4.06 52.12 37.32
N PHE A 11 4.44 51.65 38.50
CA PHE A 11 5.35 50.50 38.65
C PHE A 11 4.65 49.17 38.30
N TYR A 12 3.34 49.06 38.57
CA TYR A 12 2.53 47.90 38.17
C TYR A 12 2.33 47.83 36.64
N CYS A 13 2.23 48.98 35.96
CA CYS A 13 2.15 49.03 34.49
C CYS A 13 3.47 48.64 33.78
N MET A 14 4.64 48.81 34.40
CA MET A 14 5.92 48.37 33.81
C MET A 14 6.15 46.86 33.95
N ILE A 15 5.52 46.20 34.92
CA ILE A 15 5.59 44.73 35.09
C ILE A 15 4.65 44.00 34.11
N LEU A 16 3.75 44.74 33.46
CA LEU A 16 2.90 44.26 32.36
C LEU A 16 3.50 44.53 30.97
N MET A 17 4.79 44.88 30.89
CA MET A 17 5.51 44.77 29.61
C MET A 17 5.56 43.29 29.25
N GLU A 18 4.73 42.96 28.27
CA GLU A 18 4.58 41.67 27.62
C GLU A 18 5.94 40.98 27.51
N ASN A 19 6.07 39.80 28.11
CA ASN A 19 7.06 38.84 27.63
C ASN A 19 6.60 38.53 26.20
N THR A 20 7.20 39.17 25.19
CA THR A 20 7.17 38.64 23.83
C THR A 20 7.89 37.31 23.90
N VAL A 21 7.14 36.22 24.13
CA VAL A 21 7.61 34.87 23.86
C VAL A 21 7.80 34.83 22.36
N TYR A 22 9.01 35.10 21.90
CA TYR A 22 9.39 34.78 20.54
C TYR A 22 9.28 33.26 20.42
N ALA A 23 8.36 32.79 19.57
CA ALA A 23 8.34 31.40 19.18
C ALA A 23 9.72 31.04 18.63
N GLU A 24 10.40 30.10 19.29
CA GLU A 24 11.72 29.65 18.87
C GLU A 24 11.62 29.18 17.42
N THR A 25 12.35 29.87 16.54
CA THR A 25 12.28 29.66 15.10
C THR A 25 13.38 28.68 14.73
N GLU A 26 12.97 27.54 14.21
CA GLU A 26 13.86 26.47 13.78
C GLU A 26 14.18 26.55 12.29
N LYS A 27 15.22 25.85 11.85
CA LYS A 27 15.69 25.90 10.45
C LYS A 27 15.46 24.57 9.76
N VAL A 28 14.73 24.61 8.65
CA VAL A 28 14.65 23.52 7.68
C VAL A 28 15.76 23.70 6.65
N ILE A 29 16.45 22.63 6.28
CA ILE A 29 17.62 22.68 5.39
C ILE A 29 17.41 21.87 4.11
N TYR A 30 18.08 22.28 3.03
CA TYR A 30 18.17 21.46 1.82
C TYR A 30 18.99 20.21 2.07
N SER A 31 18.51 19.06 1.60
CA SER A 31 19.21 17.78 1.64
C SER A 31 19.53 17.27 0.24
N ASP A 32 20.37 16.26 0.19
CA ASP A 32 20.63 15.43 -1.00
C ASP A 32 19.56 14.35 -1.21
N ILE A 33 18.53 14.29 -0.35
CA ILE A 33 17.46 13.30 -0.42
C ILE A 33 16.35 13.81 -1.32
N THR A 34 15.93 12.97 -2.28
CA THR A 34 14.73 13.24 -3.09
C THR A 34 13.56 12.39 -2.60
N ALA A 35 12.44 13.04 -2.28
CA ALA A 35 11.20 12.36 -1.97
C ALA A 35 10.34 12.16 -3.23
N TYR A 36 9.58 11.07 -3.25
CA TYR A 36 8.66 10.74 -4.33
C TYR A 36 7.29 10.35 -3.78
N ILE A 37 6.22 10.76 -4.47
CA ILE A 37 4.86 10.25 -4.29
C ILE A 37 4.48 9.53 -5.59
N ASN A 38 4.25 8.22 -5.54
CA ASN A 38 3.90 7.37 -6.69
C ASN A 38 4.84 7.55 -7.89
N GLY A 39 6.14 7.64 -7.61
CA GLY A 39 7.18 7.82 -8.63
C GLY A 39 7.37 9.26 -9.13
N LEU A 40 6.54 10.23 -8.71
CA LEU A 40 6.72 11.64 -9.03
C LEU A 40 7.51 12.35 -7.93
N PRO A 41 8.58 13.10 -8.26
CA PRO A 41 9.35 13.81 -7.25
C PRO A 41 8.51 14.91 -6.62
N ILE A 42 8.72 15.16 -5.32
CA ILE A 42 8.11 16.27 -4.56
C ILE A 42 9.20 17.11 -3.88
N PRO A 43 9.05 18.45 -3.75
CA PRO A 43 10.01 19.24 -2.98
C PRO A 43 10.12 18.73 -1.54
N SER A 44 11.33 18.32 -1.17
CA SER A 44 11.61 17.76 0.15
C SER A 44 12.82 18.41 0.80
N TYR A 45 12.83 18.37 2.13
CA TYR A 45 13.82 19.03 2.96
C TYR A 45 14.21 18.15 4.14
N ASN A 46 15.29 18.48 4.83
CA ASN A 46 15.63 17.85 6.10
C ASN A 46 15.23 18.75 7.27
N PHE A 47 14.54 18.14 8.24
CA PHE A 47 14.21 18.75 9.52
C PHE A 47 14.43 17.70 10.61
N TYR A 48 15.35 17.98 11.54
CA TYR A 48 15.75 17.05 12.60
C TYR A 48 16.04 15.62 12.12
N GLY A 49 16.72 15.48 10.98
CA GLY A 49 17.05 14.16 10.42
C GLY A 49 15.91 13.47 9.66
N ALA A 50 14.68 13.97 9.73
CA ALA A 50 13.55 13.48 8.94
C ALA A 50 13.51 14.15 7.56
N THR A 51 13.01 13.41 6.56
CA THR A 51 12.68 13.99 5.25
C THR A 51 11.25 14.53 5.31
N VAL A 52 11.11 15.85 5.21
CA VAL A 52 9.83 16.55 5.35
C VAL A 52 9.42 17.20 4.04
N VAL A 53 8.11 17.38 3.87
CA VAL A 53 7.48 18.12 2.77
C VAL A 53 6.52 19.17 3.32
N ILE A 54 6.20 20.18 2.53
CA ILE A 54 5.14 21.13 2.86
C ILE A 54 3.80 20.42 2.58
N ALA A 55 2.95 20.29 3.59
CA ALA A 55 1.72 19.50 3.51
C ALA A 55 0.84 19.92 2.32
N LYS A 56 0.70 21.23 2.08
CA LYS A 56 -0.07 21.79 0.97
C LYS A 56 0.33 21.26 -0.40
N GLU A 57 1.61 20.97 -0.61
CA GLU A 57 2.10 20.46 -1.88
C GLU A 57 1.54 19.09 -2.22
N LEU A 58 1.18 18.28 -1.20
CA LEU A 58 0.58 16.96 -1.40
C LEU A 58 -0.72 16.99 -2.20
N GLU A 59 -1.47 18.09 -2.19
CA GLU A 59 -2.70 18.20 -3.00
C GLU A 59 -2.43 17.97 -4.48
N ASN A 60 -1.26 18.39 -4.97
CA ASN A 60 -0.86 18.21 -6.37
C ASN A 60 -0.49 16.75 -6.70
N TYR A 61 -0.36 15.89 -5.69
CA TYR A 61 0.00 14.47 -5.82
C TYR A 61 -1.16 13.53 -5.44
N GLY A 62 -2.39 14.04 -5.41
CA GLY A 62 -3.58 13.23 -5.19
C GLY A 62 -4.03 13.10 -3.74
N PHE A 63 -3.54 13.94 -2.83
CA PHE A 63 -4.04 13.98 -1.45
C PHE A 63 -5.17 14.98 -1.29
N ASP A 64 -6.18 14.62 -0.51
CA ASP A 64 -7.19 15.55 0.01
C ASP A 64 -6.73 16.13 1.34
N LEU A 65 -6.74 17.46 1.40
CA LEU A 65 -6.39 18.23 2.58
C LEU A 65 -7.63 18.96 3.09
N ASN A 66 -8.01 18.71 4.33
CA ASN A 66 -9.16 19.35 4.97
C ASN A 66 -8.76 19.91 6.33
N TYR A 67 -8.66 21.25 6.44
CA TYR A 67 -8.37 21.92 7.70
C TYR A 67 -9.66 22.22 8.46
N VAL A 68 -9.75 21.74 9.70
CA VAL A 68 -10.86 22.00 10.62
C VAL A 68 -10.38 22.95 11.72
N ASN A 69 -10.86 24.18 11.68
CA ASN A 69 -10.36 25.26 12.53
C ASN A 69 -10.71 25.05 14.01
N GLU A 70 -11.90 24.50 14.29
CA GLU A 70 -12.37 24.19 15.65
C GLU A 70 -11.47 23.16 16.35
N GLU A 71 -10.94 22.22 15.57
CA GLU A 71 -10.05 21.17 16.05
C GLU A 71 -8.56 21.54 15.94
N ARG A 72 -8.25 22.63 15.21
CA ARG A 72 -6.90 23.00 14.81
C ARG A 72 -6.17 21.82 14.16
N CYS A 73 -6.89 21.10 13.29
CA CYS A 73 -6.44 19.83 12.72
C CYS A 73 -6.45 19.91 11.20
N LEU A 74 -5.34 19.52 10.56
CA LEU A 74 -5.28 19.27 9.13
C LEU A 74 -5.43 17.77 8.86
N TYR A 75 -6.55 17.38 8.26
CA TYR A 75 -6.77 16.02 7.78
C TYR A 75 -6.10 15.84 6.42
N ILE A 76 -5.31 14.79 6.27
CA ILE A 76 -4.56 14.45 5.06
C ILE A 76 -4.91 13.01 4.69
N GLU A 77 -5.57 12.83 3.56
CA GLU A 77 -6.02 11.52 3.08
C GLU A 77 -5.57 11.32 1.63
N TYR A 78 -4.94 10.19 1.31
CA TYR A 78 -4.61 9.89 -0.07
C TYR A 78 -5.85 9.48 -0.86
N ASN A 79 -6.12 10.17 -1.97
CA ASN A 79 -7.26 9.90 -2.85
C ASN A 79 -6.77 9.46 -4.24
N PRO A 80 -6.80 8.16 -4.56
CA PRO A 80 -6.31 7.65 -5.84
C PRO A 80 -7.08 8.16 -7.07
N GLU A 81 -8.27 8.72 -6.88
CA GLU A 81 -9.10 9.28 -7.96
C GLU A 81 -8.85 10.77 -8.19
N LYS A 82 -8.10 11.42 -7.29
CA LYS A 82 -7.76 12.84 -7.43
C LYS A 82 -6.73 13.03 -8.53
N GLU A 83 -6.98 14.00 -9.40
CA GLU A 83 -6.05 14.34 -10.48
C GLU A 83 -4.70 14.77 -9.91
N VAL A 84 -3.64 14.21 -10.50
CA VAL A 84 -2.26 14.55 -10.17
C VAL A 84 -1.80 15.66 -11.12
N THR A 85 -1.52 16.84 -10.56
CA THR A 85 -1.14 18.06 -11.30
C THR A 85 0.33 18.44 -11.10
N ALA A 86 1.07 17.67 -10.30
CA ALA A 86 2.47 17.90 -9.99
C ALA A 86 3.36 18.00 -11.24
N ASN A 87 4.23 19.01 -11.27
CA ASN A 87 5.18 19.28 -12.35
C ASN A 87 6.59 19.64 -11.84
N TYR A 88 6.89 19.30 -10.58
CA TYR A 88 8.16 19.60 -9.96
C TYR A 88 9.31 18.83 -10.63
N ASP A 89 10.42 19.53 -10.86
CA ASP A 89 11.63 18.98 -11.48
C ASP A 89 12.84 19.30 -10.57
N PRO A 90 13.37 18.29 -9.84
CA PRO A 90 14.51 18.47 -8.95
C PRO A 90 15.76 19.02 -9.63
N GLN A 91 15.94 18.82 -10.94
CA GLN A 91 17.14 19.25 -11.66
C GLN A 91 17.17 20.76 -11.93
N LYS A 92 16.01 21.42 -11.90
CA LYS A 92 15.91 22.87 -12.14
C LYS A 92 16.18 23.70 -10.89
N GLU A 93 16.18 23.08 -9.71
CA GLU A 93 16.47 23.80 -8.47
C GLU A 93 17.97 23.84 -8.18
N ASN A 94 18.51 25.05 -8.06
CA ASN A 94 19.90 25.26 -7.62
C ASN A 94 19.99 25.23 -6.08
N LYS A 95 19.82 24.03 -5.50
CA LYS A 95 19.87 23.79 -4.05
C LYS A 95 21.31 23.66 -3.57
N LYS A 96 21.72 24.48 -2.61
CA LYS A 96 22.96 24.25 -1.85
C LYS A 96 22.66 23.32 -0.68
N ILE A 97 23.02 22.04 -0.80
CA ILE A 97 22.84 21.03 0.25
C ILE A 97 23.43 21.52 1.59
N GLY A 98 22.69 21.32 2.68
CA GLY A 98 23.03 21.77 4.03
C GLY A 98 22.77 23.25 4.30
N SER A 99 22.41 24.05 3.28
CA SER A 99 21.99 25.43 3.50
C SER A 99 20.53 25.50 3.96
N VAL A 100 20.20 26.59 4.66
CA VAL A 100 18.84 26.85 5.13
C VAL A 100 17.91 27.04 3.93
N ALA A 101 16.84 26.26 3.91
CA ALA A 101 15.75 26.42 2.94
C ALA A 101 14.76 27.48 3.44
N PHE A 102 14.22 27.31 4.65
CA PHE A 102 13.29 28.25 5.27
C PHE A 102 13.22 28.06 6.80
N PRO A 103 12.79 29.10 7.53
CA PRO A 103 12.47 28.97 8.95
C PRO A 103 11.11 28.30 9.18
N VAL A 104 10.95 27.61 10.31
CA VAL A 104 9.67 27.09 10.80
C VAL A 104 9.45 27.47 12.26
N GLN A 105 8.20 27.48 12.71
CA GLN A 105 7.82 27.74 14.09
C GLN A 105 6.92 26.63 14.60
N ALA A 106 7.07 26.29 15.88
CA ALA A 106 6.15 25.37 16.53
C ALA A 106 4.72 25.94 16.48
N THR A 107 3.75 25.06 16.23
CA THR A 107 2.34 25.42 16.13
C THR A 107 1.48 24.46 16.94
N ASP A 108 0.33 24.95 17.36
CA ASP A 108 -0.74 24.18 17.99
C ASP A 108 -1.69 23.52 16.97
N ILE A 109 -1.45 23.75 15.67
CA ILE A 109 -2.10 22.99 14.59
C ILE A 109 -1.37 21.65 14.44
N TYR A 110 -2.11 20.54 14.42
CA TYR A 110 -1.56 19.20 14.17
C TYR A 110 -2.15 18.58 12.91
N ALA A 111 -1.54 17.52 12.40
CA ALA A 111 -2.06 16.77 11.27
C ALA A 111 -2.64 15.41 11.70
N ARG A 112 -3.67 14.96 10.98
CA ARG A 112 -4.16 13.58 10.99
C ARG A 112 -4.01 12.98 9.61
N ILE A 113 -3.24 11.89 9.52
CA ILE A 113 -2.86 11.23 8.27
C ILE A 113 -3.46 9.82 8.31
N GLY A 114 -4.34 9.48 7.37
CA GLY A 114 -5.01 8.18 7.37
C GLY A 114 -5.83 7.93 8.65
N GLY A 115 -6.39 8.98 9.24
CA GLY A 115 -7.06 8.94 10.55
C GLY A 115 -6.14 8.90 11.79
N HIS A 116 -4.82 8.80 11.64
CA HIS A 116 -3.86 8.79 12.75
C HIS A 116 -3.26 10.17 13.00
N SER A 117 -3.23 10.64 14.25
CA SER A 117 -2.56 11.90 14.59
C SER A 117 -1.04 11.77 14.43
N THR A 118 -0.39 12.82 13.91
CA THR A 118 1.08 12.93 13.90
C THR A 118 1.65 12.97 15.32
N ASP A 119 2.80 12.35 15.52
CA ASP A 119 3.48 12.29 16.81
C ASP A 119 4.29 13.58 17.07
N GLY A 120 4.21 14.11 18.30
CA GLY A 120 5.08 15.20 18.76
C GLY A 120 4.64 16.61 18.34
N THR A 121 5.61 17.53 18.31
CA THR A 121 5.37 18.95 18.02
C THR A 121 5.26 19.18 16.51
N SER A 122 4.16 19.80 16.09
CA SER A 122 3.97 20.23 14.71
C SER A 122 4.65 21.58 14.45
N TYR A 123 5.15 21.75 13.23
CA TYR A 123 5.85 22.96 12.79
C TYR A 123 5.23 23.48 11.51
N SER A 124 5.15 24.80 11.39
CA SER A 124 4.67 25.47 10.18
C SER A 124 5.64 26.53 9.68
N SER A 125 5.59 26.76 8.37
CA SER A 125 6.23 27.89 7.70
C SER A 125 5.14 28.67 6.97
N ASN A 126 5.01 29.97 7.27
CA ASN A 126 3.99 30.84 6.67
C ASN A 126 2.54 30.29 6.76
N GLY A 127 2.22 29.59 7.85
CA GLY A 127 0.91 28.97 8.07
C GLY A 127 0.73 27.59 7.43
N GLU A 128 1.71 27.10 6.67
CA GLU A 128 1.68 25.76 6.06
C GLU A 128 2.46 24.77 6.92
N LEU A 129 1.84 23.65 7.28
CA LEU A 129 2.50 22.58 8.04
C LEU A 129 3.59 21.91 7.21
N ILE A 130 4.68 21.55 7.88
CA ILE A 130 5.60 20.52 7.37
C ILE A 130 5.23 19.17 7.97
N ILE A 131 5.30 18.12 7.16
CA ILE A 131 5.03 16.74 7.59
C ILE A 131 6.18 15.84 7.16
N SER A 132 6.43 14.78 7.92
CA SER A 132 7.43 13.79 7.56
C SER A 132 6.85 12.83 6.53
N ILE A 133 7.60 12.51 5.47
CA ILE A 133 7.18 11.49 4.50
C ILE A 133 6.95 10.13 5.18
N ASN A 134 7.69 9.83 6.26
CA ASN A 134 7.48 8.60 7.04
C ASN A 134 6.11 8.53 7.70
N GLU A 135 5.47 9.65 8.03
CA GLU A 135 4.14 9.66 8.63
C GLU A 135 3.06 9.29 7.61
N LEU A 136 3.34 9.43 6.31
CA LEU A 136 2.42 8.98 5.26
C LEU A 136 2.22 7.45 5.25
N LYS A 137 3.05 6.68 5.97
CA LYS A 137 2.83 5.24 6.15
C LYS A 137 1.51 4.90 6.85
N GLU A 138 0.90 5.87 7.54
CA GLU A 138 -0.40 5.72 8.19
C GLU A 138 -1.57 5.74 7.19
N GLN A 139 -1.32 6.10 5.93
CA GLN A 139 -2.32 5.99 4.87
C GLN A 139 -2.65 4.52 4.59
N HIS A 140 -3.91 4.24 4.29
CA HIS A 140 -4.31 2.92 3.82
C HIS A 140 -3.66 2.58 2.48
N SER A 141 -3.31 1.30 2.29
CA SER A 141 -2.85 0.78 0.99
C SER A 141 -1.62 1.50 0.46
N CYS A 142 -0.64 1.79 1.32
CA CYS A 142 0.58 2.48 0.93
C CYS A 142 1.86 1.85 1.51
N TYR A 143 2.99 2.30 0.98
CA TYR A 143 4.33 2.01 1.49
C TYR A 143 5.16 3.27 1.52
N VAL A 144 5.94 3.43 2.59
CA VAL A 144 7.04 4.39 2.61
C VAL A 144 8.35 3.62 2.63
N THR A 145 9.12 3.71 1.54
CA THR A 145 10.37 2.96 1.38
C THR A 145 11.57 3.90 1.31
N TRP A 146 12.57 3.63 2.13
CA TRP A 146 13.86 4.31 2.11
C TRP A 146 14.89 3.51 1.28
N TYR A 147 15.52 4.18 0.31
CA TYR A 147 16.53 3.61 -0.56
C TYR A 147 17.87 4.31 -0.30
N GLU A 148 18.69 3.70 0.56
CA GLU A 148 19.93 4.29 1.06
C GLU A 148 20.92 4.68 -0.06
N LYS A 149 21.15 3.78 -1.03
CA LYS A 149 22.15 3.98 -2.09
C LYS A 149 21.76 5.11 -3.03
N GLU A 150 20.47 5.20 -3.34
CA GLU A 150 19.90 6.20 -4.24
C GLU A 150 19.55 7.51 -3.52
N ARG A 151 19.68 7.56 -2.17
CA ARG A 151 19.30 8.70 -1.33
C ARG A 151 17.87 9.17 -1.65
N LYS A 152 16.92 8.24 -1.74
CA LYS A 152 15.52 8.55 -2.04
C LYS A 152 14.55 7.91 -1.05
N ILE A 153 13.45 8.61 -0.79
CA ILE A 153 12.31 8.09 -0.03
C ILE A 153 11.07 8.12 -0.92
N CYS A 154 10.28 7.05 -0.92
CA CYS A 154 9.12 6.92 -1.79
C CYS A 154 7.88 6.56 -0.99
N PHE A 155 6.81 7.36 -1.11
CA PHE A 155 5.45 6.94 -0.83
C PHE A 155 4.87 6.30 -2.08
N ASP A 156 4.45 5.03 -2.00
CA ASP A 156 3.79 4.32 -3.08
C ASP A 156 2.42 3.82 -2.61
N TYR A 157 1.35 4.35 -3.21
CA TYR A 157 0.00 3.80 -3.07
C TYR A 157 -0.15 2.53 -3.92
N MET A 158 -0.73 1.51 -3.32
CA MET A 158 -0.91 0.18 -3.88
C MET A 158 -2.29 -0.34 -3.44
N PRO A 159 -3.34 -0.15 -4.26
CA PRO A 159 -4.70 -0.54 -3.88
C PRO A 159 -4.85 -2.06 -3.84
N TYR A 160 -5.58 -2.58 -2.85
CA TYR A 160 -6.11 -3.94 -2.93
C TYR A 160 -6.83 -4.14 -4.26
N TRP A 161 -6.51 -5.22 -4.95
CA TRP A 161 -7.24 -5.62 -6.14
C TRP A 161 -7.45 -7.11 -6.18
N LYS A 162 -8.52 -7.51 -6.87
CA LYS A 162 -8.96 -8.89 -6.94
C LYS A 162 -9.64 -9.17 -8.27
N ILE A 163 -9.24 -10.26 -8.90
CA ILE A 163 -9.88 -10.83 -10.07
C ILE A 163 -10.75 -11.99 -9.58
N ASN A 164 -12.06 -11.85 -9.79
CA ASN A 164 -13.04 -12.92 -9.63
C ASN A 164 -13.46 -13.39 -11.03
N PRO A 165 -12.84 -14.43 -11.59
CA PRO A 165 -13.26 -14.95 -12.89
C PRO A 165 -14.70 -15.45 -12.85
N ASN A 166 -15.43 -15.20 -13.94
CA ASN A 166 -16.73 -15.81 -14.16
C ASN A 166 -16.55 -17.23 -14.73
N ILE A 167 -16.32 -18.20 -13.84
CA ILE A 167 -16.24 -19.62 -14.18
C ILE A 167 -17.59 -20.27 -13.92
N ASP A 168 -18.08 -21.05 -14.90
CA ASP A 168 -19.24 -21.91 -14.72
C ASP A 168 -18.83 -23.16 -13.93
N TYR A 169 -18.92 -23.08 -12.60
CA TYR A 169 -18.63 -24.20 -11.72
C TYR A 169 -19.70 -25.29 -11.76
N GLU A 170 -20.87 -25.05 -12.35
CA GLU A 170 -21.94 -26.05 -12.48
C GLU A 170 -21.80 -26.88 -13.76
N LYS A 171 -20.90 -26.46 -14.67
CA LYS A 171 -20.49 -27.24 -15.84
C LYS A 171 -20.16 -28.68 -15.45
N GLU A 172 -20.57 -29.60 -16.32
CA GLU A 172 -20.46 -31.03 -16.10
C GLU A 172 -19.01 -31.47 -15.83
N LYS A 173 -18.85 -32.33 -14.83
CA LYS A 173 -17.55 -32.83 -14.35
C LYS A 173 -17.47 -34.32 -14.60
N ASN A 174 -17.25 -34.77 -15.82
CA ASN A 174 -17.35 -36.21 -16.14
C ASN A 174 -16.05 -36.98 -16.03
N GLU A 175 -14.92 -36.28 -16.05
CA GLU A 175 -13.60 -36.90 -16.18
C GLU A 175 -12.81 -36.79 -14.88
N ASN A 176 -11.90 -37.75 -14.68
CA ASN A 176 -10.87 -37.61 -13.66
C ASN A 176 -9.78 -36.66 -14.18
N ILE A 177 -9.33 -35.74 -13.34
CA ILE A 177 -8.37 -34.71 -13.70
C ILE A 177 -7.08 -34.82 -12.88
N SER A 178 -5.96 -34.55 -13.53
CA SER A 178 -4.63 -34.45 -12.92
C SER A 178 -3.97 -33.09 -13.13
N SER A 179 -4.57 -32.24 -13.96
CA SER A 179 -4.02 -30.97 -14.39
C SER A 179 -5.14 -29.96 -14.68
N PHE A 180 -4.81 -28.68 -14.69
CA PHE A 180 -5.70 -27.63 -15.18
C PHE A 180 -4.91 -26.54 -15.93
N THR A 181 -5.61 -25.81 -16.79
CA THR A 181 -5.09 -24.61 -17.43
C THR A 181 -6.16 -23.53 -17.40
N ILE A 182 -5.80 -22.31 -17.02
CA ILE A 182 -6.71 -21.16 -17.04
C ILE A 182 -5.99 -19.97 -17.65
N GLU A 183 -6.65 -19.32 -18.58
CA GLU A 183 -6.21 -18.11 -19.25
C GLU A 183 -7.18 -16.96 -18.97
N PHE A 184 -6.63 -15.84 -18.54
CA PHE A 184 -7.34 -14.59 -18.30
C PHE A 184 -6.89 -13.60 -19.36
N THR A 185 -7.84 -13.02 -20.09
CA THR A 185 -7.58 -11.95 -21.05
C THR A 185 -8.38 -10.72 -20.69
N LYS A 186 -7.70 -9.59 -20.47
CA LYS A 186 -8.35 -8.32 -20.19
C LYS A 186 -9.22 -7.92 -21.38
N THR A 187 -10.44 -7.53 -21.07
CA THR A 187 -11.40 -7.04 -22.07
C THR A 187 -11.40 -5.50 -22.10
N GLU A 188 -12.00 -4.93 -23.12
CA GLU A 188 -12.27 -3.48 -23.18
C GLU A 188 -13.37 -3.05 -22.19
N GLN A 189 -14.13 -4.01 -21.65
CA GLN A 189 -15.19 -3.75 -20.68
C GLN A 189 -14.62 -3.52 -19.28
N LYS A 190 -15.38 -2.77 -18.49
CA LYS A 190 -15.17 -2.63 -17.05
C LYS A 190 -16.29 -3.35 -16.31
N GLU A 191 -16.02 -3.70 -15.06
CA GLU A 191 -16.99 -4.22 -14.12
C GLU A 191 -16.90 -3.45 -12.80
N ILE A 192 -17.95 -3.57 -11.98
CA ILE A 192 -17.97 -3.01 -10.64
C ILE A 192 -17.56 -4.11 -9.65
N ASN A 193 -16.55 -3.83 -8.83
CA ASN A 193 -16.08 -4.76 -7.82
C ASN A 193 -16.95 -4.75 -6.55
N GLU A 194 -16.60 -5.61 -5.60
CA GLU A 194 -17.34 -5.76 -4.32
C GLU A 194 -17.35 -4.49 -3.45
N PHE A 195 -16.51 -3.50 -3.76
CA PHE A 195 -16.46 -2.19 -3.09
C PHE A 195 -17.14 -1.08 -3.88
N GLY A 196 -17.87 -1.41 -4.96
CA GLY A 196 -18.54 -0.42 -5.80
C GLY A 196 -17.62 0.36 -6.74
N LYS A 197 -16.37 -0.09 -6.94
CA LYS A 197 -15.39 0.59 -7.81
C LYS A 197 -15.27 -0.07 -9.17
N GLU A 198 -15.08 0.73 -10.21
CA GLU A 198 -14.77 0.23 -11.55
C GLU A 198 -13.40 -0.46 -11.59
N GLN A 199 -13.35 -1.62 -12.23
CA GLN A 199 -12.11 -2.35 -12.51
C GLN A 199 -12.13 -2.99 -13.90
N PRO A 200 -10.96 -3.34 -14.48
CA PRO A 200 -10.91 -4.11 -15.71
C PRO A 200 -11.66 -5.44 -15.58
N LYS A 201 -12.47 -5.78 -16.58
CA LYS A 201 -13.10 -7.10 -16.67
C LYS A 201 -12.20 -8.05 -17.46
N PHE A 202 -12.10 -9.30 -16.99
CA PHE A 202 -11.32 -10.35 -17.64
C PHE A 202 -12.25 -11.42 -18.24
N HIS A 203 -11.99 -11.79 -19.48
CA HIS A 203 -12.51 -13.01 -20.07
C HIS A 203 -11.65 -14.18 -19.62
N VAL A 204 -12.28 -15.33 -19.38
CA VAL A 204 -11.66 -16.51 -18.81
C VAL A 204 -11.98 -17.69 -19.72
N ASP A 205 -10.94 -18.41 -20.10
CA ASP A 205 -11.03 -19.69 -20.81
C ASP A 205 -10.07 -20.69 -20.15
N GLY A 206 -10.35 -21.98 -20.27
CA GLY A 206 -9.56 -22.97 -19.58
C GLY A 206 -9.92 -24.40 -19.89
N LYS A 207 -9.09 -25.28 -19.32
CA LYS A 207 -9.35 -26.71 -19.22
C LYS A 207 -9.41 -27.07 -17.73
N ASN A 208 -10.51 -27.73 -17.35
CA ASN A 208 -10.79 -28.21 -16.00
C ASN A 208 -11.02 -27.10 -14.96
N GLU A 209 -11.25 -25.87 -15.40
CA GLU A 209 -11.55 -24.68 -14.61
C GLU A 209 -12.79 -24.86 -13.72
N GLN A 210 -13.79 -25.63 -14.17
CA GLN A 210 -15.02 -25.88 -13.43
C GLN A 210 -14.80 -26.71 -12.16
N TYR A 211 -13.66 -27.38 -12.02
CA TYR A 211 -13.30 -28.13 -10.81
C TYR A 211 -12.68 -27.23 -9.72
N LEU A 212 -12.33 -25.98 -10.04
CA LEU A 212 -11.61 -25.06 -9.14
C LEU A 212 -12.56 -24.00 -8.56
N SER A 213 -13.45 -24.40 -7.66
CA SER A 213 -14.43 -23.50 -7.04
C SER A 213 -13.78 -22.30 -6.34
N PHE A 214 -14.48 -21.16 -6.32
CA PHE A 214 -14.00 -19.93 -5.68
C PHE A 214 -12.60 -19.51 -6.15
N PHE A 215 -12.28 -19.73 -7.44
CA PHE A 215 -11.01 -19.29 -8.00
C PHE A 215 -10.90 -17.77 -7.93
N ARG A 216 -9.77 -17.26 -7.43
CA ARG A 216 -9.48 -15.82 -7.33
C ARG A 216 -8.00 -15.55 -7.52
N ILE A 217 -7.70 -14.35 -8.02
CA ILE A 217 -6.34 -13.80 -8.04
C ILE A 217 -6.39 -12.49 -7.28
N ILE A 218 -5.61 -12.39 -6.21
CA ILE A 218 -5.69 -11.31 -5.24
C ILE A 218 -4.31 -10.71 -5.06
N TRP A 219 -4.28 -9.39 -4.90
CA TRP A 219 -3.15 -8.69 -4.32
C TRP A 219 -3.64 -7.90 -3.11
N CYS A 220 -3.00 -8.14 -1.97
CA CYS A 220 -3.29 -7.46 -0.71
C CYS A 220 -2.10 -6.58 -0.30
N GLU A 221 -2.40 -5.43 0.32
CA GLU A 221 -1.41 -4.57 0.97
C GLU A 221 -0.67 -5.27 2.11
N LYS A 222 0.60 -4.90 2.38
CA LYS A 222 1.37 -5.30 3.57
C LYS A 222 0.74 -4.72 4.80
N THR A 223 -0.11 -5.51 5.45
CA THR A 223 -0.44 -5.31 6.85
C THR A 223 0.80 -5.63 7.69
N PRO A 224 1.29 -4.70 8.54
CA PRO A 224 2.40 -4.97 9.47
C PRO A 224 1.99 -5.92 10.60
N VAL A 225 0.67 -6.12 10.78
CA VAL A 225 0.10 -7.05 11.75
C VAL A 225 -0.26 -8.35 11.05
N ARG A 226 0.28 -9.46 11.55
CA ARG A 226 -0.09 -10.81 11.13
C ARG A 226 -1.50 -11.12 11.63
N ASP A 227 -2.42 -11.24 10.69
CA ASP A 227 -3.77 -11.69 10.96
C ASP A 227 -3.80 -13.23 10.95
N PHE A 228 -3.85 -13.85 12.14
CA PHE A 228 -3.87 -15.30 12.29
C PHE A 228 -5.17 -15.95 11.75
N SER A 229 -6.19 -15.15 11.40
CA SER A 229 -7.39 -15.64 10.72
C SER A 229 -7.24 -15.68 9.19
N LYS A 230 -6.16 -15.09 8.63
CA LYS A 230 -5.87 -15.00 7.19
C LYS A 230 -4.69 -15.89 6.77
N ASN A 231 -4.50 -16.04 5.46
CA ASN A 231 -3.39 -16.77 4.80
C ASN A 231 -2.01 -16.37 5.38
N TRP A 232 -1.04 -17.31 5.48
CA TRP A 232 0.33 -17.06 5.96
C TRP A 232 1.21 -16.22 5.01
N PHE A 233 0.73 -15.94 3.81
CA PHE A 233 1.48 -15.23 2.80
C PHE A 233 1.74 -13.79 3.23
N GLU A 234 3.01 -13.42 3.05
CA GLU A 234 3.42 -12.04 3.01
C GLU A 234 2.53 -11.32 2.02
N ASN A 235 1.75 -10.42 2.58
CA ASN A 235 1.13 -9.35 1.88
C ASN A 235 2.12 -8.63 0.93
N GLY A 236 1.61 -7.95 -0.10
CA GLY A 236 2.39 -7.27 -1.13
C GLY A 236 2.75 -8.14 -2.33
N LYS A 237 2.46 -9.45 -2.30
CA LYS A 237 2.62 -10.38 -3.42
C LYS A 237 1.27 -10.83 -3.97
N ILE A 238 1.26 -11.23 -5.25
CA ILE A 238 0.06 -11.81 -5.87
C ILE A 238 -0.18 -13.20 -5.29
N THR A 239 -1.42 -13.46 -4.93
CA THR A 239 -1.91 -14.76 -4.47
C THR A 239 -2.97 -15.27 -5.43
N ILE A 240 -2.86 -16.54 -5.82
CA ILE A 240 -3.93 -17.27 -6.49
C ILE A 240 -4.54 -18.21 -5.46
N ASP A 241 -5.86 -18.21 -5.31
CA ASP A 241 -6.55 -19.15 -4.44
C ASP A 241 -7.72 -19.82 -5.14
N PHE A 242 -7.92 -21.10 -4.83
CA PHE A 242 -9.05 -21.88 -5.32
C PHE A 242 -9.33 -23.05 -4.37
N CYS A 243 -10.55 -23.57 -4.46
CA CYS A 243 -11.03 -24.70 -3.67
C CYS A 243 -11.40 -25.87 -4.57
N ILE A 244 -10.96 -27.06 -4.20
CA ILE A 244 -11.50 -28.31 -4.73
C ILE A 244 -12.53 -28.80 -3.71
N ARG A 245 -13.82 -28.66 -4.07
CA ARG A 245 -14.96 -28.96 -3.19
C ARG A 245 -15.16 -30.46 -3.01
N GLU A 246 -15.79 -30.84 -1.90
CA GLU A 246 -16.05 -32.23 -1.51
C GLU A 246 -16.68 -33.07 -2.64
N ASP A 247 -17.65 -32.51 -3.36
CA ASP A 247 -18.35 -33.15 -4.47
C ASP A 247 -17.47 -33.41 -5.71
N THR A 248 -16.28 -32.81 -5.75
CA THR A 248 -15.31 -32.92 -6.85
C THR A 248 -14.03 -33.68 -6.48
N ILE A 249 -13.79 -33.96 -5.20
CA ILE A 249 -12.55 -34.58 -4.70
C ILE A 249 -12.22 -35.89 -5.42
N LEU A 250 -13.19 -36.79 -5.58
CA LEU A 250 -12.96 -38.09 -6.21
C LEU A 250 -12.47 -37.97 -7.66
N LYS A 251 -12.98 -36.98 -8.39
CA LYS A 251 -12.59 -36.74 -9.78
C LYS A 251 -11.28 -35.97 -9.88
N ALA A 252 -10.95 -35.17 -8.88
CA ALA A 252 -9.70 -34.39 -8.81
C ALA A 252 -8.61 -35.07 -7.96
N GLU A 253 -8.72 -36.37 -7.65
CA GLU A 253 -7.81 -37.06 -6.73
C GLU A 253 -6.34 -36.94 -7.17
N GLN A 254 -6.05 -37.14 -8.46
CA GLN A 254 -4.69 -37.05 -8.99
C GLN A 254 -4.14 -35.62 -8.91
N LEU A 255 -4.98 -34.62 -9.18
CA LEU A 255 -4.62 -33.21 -9.02
C LEU A 255 -4.34 -32.87 -7.55
N ILE A 256 -5.17 -33.36 -6.61
CA ILE A 256 -4.97 -33.18 -5.17
C ILE A 256 -3.64 -33.81 -4.73
N GLN A 257 -3.34 -35.02 -5.18
CA GLN A 257 -2.08 -35.70 -4.87
C GLN A 257 -0.88 -34.89 -5.39
N LEU A 258 -0.96 -34.36 -6.62
CA LEU A 258 0.06 -33.47 -7.18
C LEU A 258 0.26 -32.22 -6.32
N LEU A 259 -0.81 -31.47 -6.03
CA LEU A 259 -0.75 -30.23 -5.27
C LEU A 259 -0.20 -30.46 -3.85
N ASN A 260 -0.61 -31.54 -3.19
CA ASN A 260 -0.10 -31.92 -1.87
C ASN A 260 1.39 -32.28 -1.89
N SER A 261 1.88 -32.85 -3.00
CA SER A 261 3.29 -33.23 -3.14
C SER A 261 4.23 -32.04 -3.33
N ILE A 262 3.72 -30.86 -3.67
CA ILE A 262 4.49 -29.65 -3.93
C ILE A 262 4.30 -28.55 -2.87
N LEU A 263 3.61 -28.84 -1.76
CA LEU A 263 3.40 -27.89 -0.67
C LEU A 263 4.72 -27.39 -0.09
N THR A 264 4.78 -26.08 0.18
CA THR A 264 5.92 -25.43 0.84
C THR A 264 5.58 -25.04 2.27
N ILE A 265 4.29 -24.83 2.55
CA ILE A 265 3.73 -24.51 3.86
C ILE A 265 2.59 -25.50 4.14
N ASN A 266 2.59 -26.14 5.32
CA ASN A 266 1.50 -27.05 5.71
C ASN A 266 0.33 -26.26 6.31
N SER A 267 -0.75 -26.96 6.64
CA SER A 267 -1.95 -26.38 7.25
C SER A 267 -1.72 -25.76 8.64
N GLU A 268 -0.63 -26.12 9.33
CA GLU A 268 -0.21 -25.50 10.59
C GLU A 268 0.66 -24.26 10.35
N GLY A 269 1.02 -24.01 9.09
CA GLY A 269 1.86 -22.91 8.66
C GLY A 269 3.36 -23.13 8.84
N ASN A 270 3.77 -24.35 9.13
CA ASN A 270 5.16 -24.74 9.20
C ASN A 270 5.71 -24.91 7.78
N VAL A 271 6.93 -24.45 7.53
CA VAL A 271 7.66 -24.73 6.29
C VAL A 271 7.92 -26.23 6.23
N VAL A 272 7.37 -26.89 5.22
CA VAL A 272 7.35 -28.37 5.15
C VAL A 272 8.60 -28.91 4.46
N SER A 273 9.15 -28.16 3.51
CA SER A 273 10.44 -28.40 2.82
C SER A 273 10.70 -27.28 1.79
N GLU A 274 11.94 -27.14 1.30
CA GLU A 274 12.29 -26.26 0.16
C GLU A 274 11.75 -26.79 -1.18
N ASN A 275 10.44 -27.06 -1.26
CA ASN A 275 9.82 -27.66 -2.43
C ASN A 275 9.49 -26.67 -3.56
N ILE A 276 10.06 -25.46 -3.47
CA ILE A 276 9.82 -24.35 -4.40
C ILE A 276 10.24 -24.76 -5.82
N ALA A 277 11.30 -25.54 -5.95
CA ALA A 277 11.74 -26.06 -7.25
C ALA A 277 10.70 -27.01 -7.88
N ALA A 278 10.07 -27.90 -7.10
CA ALA A 278 9.02 -28.77 -7.61
C ALA A 278 7.73 -27.99 -7.88
N ALA A 279 7.35 -27.05 -7.01
CA ALA A 279 6.22 -26.16 -7.24
C ALA A 279 6.38 -25.39 -8.57
N ASN A 280 7.54 -24.79 -8.81
CA ASN A 280 7.83 -24.11 -10.08
C ASN A 280 7.98 -25.07 -11.27
N LYS A 281 8.18 -26.38 -11.06
CA LYS A 281 8.18 -27.38 -12.13
C LYS A 281 6.76 -27.68 -12.61
N HIS A 282 5.83 -27.81 -11.66
CA HIS A 282 4.46 -28.28 -11.90
C HIS A 282 3.45 -27.14 -12.07
N ILE A 283 3.73 -25.96 -11.52
CA ILE A 283 2.89 -24.77 -11.66
C ILE A 283 3.66 -23.73 -12.47
N LYS A 284 3.12 -23.38 -13.63
CA LYS A 284 3.63 -22.34 -14.50
C LYS A 284 2.63 -21.19 -14.53
N VAL A 285 3.11 -20.00 -14.16
CA VAL A 285 2.34 -18.77 -14.27
C VAL A 285 3.06 -17.82 -15.21
N SER A 286 2.32 -17.18 -16.09
CA SER A 286 2.80 -16.05 -16.86
C SER A 286 1.84 -14.88 -16.75
N ILE A 287 2.37 -13.67 -16.59
CA ILE A 287 1.60 -12.43 -16.58
C ILE A 287 2.12 -11.55 -17.70
N ASN A 288 1.25 -11.12 -18.62
CA ASN A 288 1.60 -10.40 -19.84
C ASN A 288 2.67 -11.12 -20.69
N GLY A 289 2.64 -12.46 -20.70
CA GLY A 289 3.61 -13.31 -21.39
C GLY A 289 4.95 -13.50 -20.67
N GLU A 290 5.21 -12.80 -19.57
CA GLU A 290 6.41 -12.98 -18.75
C GLU A 290 6.20 -14.10 -17.73
N SER A 291 7.13 -15.05 -17.64
CA SER A 291 7.07 -16.10 -16.62
C SER A 291 7.26 -15.53 -15.22
N VAL A 292 6.42 -15.99 -14.28
CA VAL A 292 6.44 -15.59 -12.88
C VAL A 292 6.62 -16.82 -12.01
N SER A 293 7.62 -16.79 -11.13
CA SER A 293 7.90 -17.90 -10.23
C SER A 293 6.90 -17.99 -9.08
N VAL A 294 6.58 -19.21 -8.67
CA VAL A 294 5.89 -19.49 -7.40
C VAL A 294 6.91 -19.35 -6.27
N SER A 295 6.54 -18.60 -5.23
CA SER A 295 7.37 -18.40 -4.02
C SER A 295 6.87 -19.20 -2.82
N ALA A 296 5.59 -19.56 -2.79
CA ALA A 296 5.02 -20.44 -1.78
C ALA A 296 3.71 -21.07 -2.26
N ILE A 297 3.37 -22.22 -1.71
CA ILE A 297 2.05 -22.85 -1.82
C ILE A 297 1.63 -23.41 -0.46
N GLU A 298 0.40 -23.12 -0.06
CA GLU A 298 -0.22 -23.50 1.21
C GLU A 298 -1.53 -24.26 0.93
N LEU A 299 -1.77 -25.31 1.71
CA LEU A 299 -3.08 -25.96 1.79
C LEU A 299 -3.77 -25.55 3.08
N ARG A 300 -5.01 -25.09 2.98
CA ARG A 300 -5.94 -25.01 4.11
C ARG A 300 -7.11 -25.97 3.89
N PRO A 301 -7.23 -27.02 4.70
CA PRO A 301 -8.47 -27.78 4.73
C PRO A 301 -9.58 -26.88 5.28
N ASN A 302 -10.74 -26.92 4.63
CA ASN A 302 -11.96 -26.28 5.12
C ASN A 302 -13.07 -27.34 5.18
N PHE A 303 -14.19 -27.03 5.85
CA PHE A 303 -15.30 -27.98 6.00
C PHE A 303 -15.82 -28.50 4.64
N ASP A 304 -15.75 -27.68 3.59
CA ASP A 304 -16.34 -27.99 2.28
C ASP A 304 -15.31 -28.45 1.22
N GLY A 305 -14.05 -28.72 1.60
CA GLY A 305 -13.02 -29.21 0.65
C GLY A 305 -11.58 -28.76 0.96
N TYR A 306 -10.74 -28.75 -0.08
CA TYR A 306 -9.33 -28.36 0.00
C TYR A 306 -9.09 -27.01 -0.67
N THR A 307 -8.71 -25.99 0.11
CA THR A 307 -8.37 -24.66 -0.43
C THR A 307 -6.86 -24.53 -0.57
N TYR A 308 -6.40 -24.30 -1.79
CA TYR A 308 -4.99 -24.06 -2.09
C TYR A 308 -4.75 -22.57 -2.29
N TYR A 309 -3.63 -22.10 -1.78
CA TYR A 309 -3.13 -20.75 -2.02
C TYR A 309 -1.75 -20.84 -2.65
N ILE A 310 -1.49 -20.04 -3.69
CA ILE A 310 -0.21 -19.98 -4.40
C ILE A 310 0.28 -18.53 -4.39
N LYS A 311 1.42 -18.26 -3.76
CA LYS A 311 2.07 -16.94 -3.72
C LYS A 311 3.05 -16.82 -4.87
N LEU A 312 2.96 -15.76 -5.67
CA LEU A 312 3.87 -15.49 -6.78
C LEU A 312 5.00 -14.54 -6.35
N ASP A 313 6.19 -14.71 -6.92
CA ASP A 313 7.32 -13.80 -6.72
C ASP A 313 7.27 -12.61 -7.68
N LYS A 314 6.13 -11.91 -7.68
CA LYS A 314 5.94 -10.67 -8.43
C LYS A 314 5.00 -9.74 -7.67
N GLU A 315 5.38 -8.47 -7.64
CA GLU A 315 4.52 -7.40 -7.16
C GLU A 315 3.90 -6.73 -8.39
N ILE A 316 2.56 -6.67 -8.45
CA ILE A 316 1.84 -5.89 -9.45
C ILE A 316 0.93 -4.95 -8.69
N LYS A 317 1.31 -3.67 -8.71
CA LYS A 317 0.69 -2.63 -7.87
C LYS A 317 -0.67 -2.22 -8.41
N ASN A 318 -0.90 -2.39 -9.71
CA ASN A 318 -2.10 -1.92 -10.37
C ASN A 318 -2.68 -2.98 -11.30
N LEU A 319 -3.94 -3.34 -11.06
CA LEU A 319 -4.69 -4.26 -11.92
C LEU A 319 -4.75 -3.79 -13.39
N LYS A 320 -4.64 -2.49 -13.65
CA LYS A 320 -4.62 -1.92 -15.01
C LYS A 320 -3.39 -2.37 -15.82
N GLU A 321 -2.29 -2.75 -15.18
CA GLU A 321 -1.06 -3.23 -15.82
C GLU A 321 -1.22 -4.64 -16.40
N ILE A 322 -2.19 -5.41 -15.92
CA ILE A 322 -2.43 -6.79 -16.35
C ILE A 322 -3.28 -6.79 -17.62
N GLN A 323 -2.74 -7.35 -18.69
CA GLN A 323 -3.42 -7.62 -19.96
C GLN A 323 -3.79 -9.09 -20.09
N SER A 324 -2.91 -9.99 -19.63
CA SER A 324 -3.18 -11.43 -19.61
C SER A 324 -2.53 -12.14 -18.45
N ILE A 325 -3.13 -13.25 -18.02
CA ILE A 325 -2.58 -14.19 -17.05
C ILE A 325 -2.82 -15.60 -17.58
N THR A 326 -1.80 -16.45 -17.59
CA THR A 326 -1.95 -17.88 -17.87
C THR A 326 -1.43 -18.67 -16.68
N ILE A 327 -2.19 -19.67 -16.27
CA ILE A 327 -1.87 -20.56 -15.15
C ILE A 327 -2.02 -21.99 -15.65
N GLU A 328 -0.93 -22.76 -15.57
CA GLU A 328 -0.91 -24.18 -15.90
C GLU A 328 -0.42 -24.96 -14.69
N CYS A 329 -1.17 -25.99 -14.30
CA CYS A 329 -0.77 -26.95 -13.28
C CYS A 329 -0.79 -28.36 -13.88
N LYS A 330 0.35 -29.05 -13.95
CA LYS A 330 0.49 -30.39 -14.54
C LYS A 330 1.66 -31.19 -13.97
#